data_AF-A0A3D1PKD9-F1
#
_entry.id   AF-A0A3D1PKD9-F1
#
_cell.length_a   1.000
_cell.length_b   1.000
_cell.length_c   1.000
_cell.angle_alpha   90.00
_cell.angle_beta   90.00
_cell.angle_gamma   90.00
#
_symmetry.space_group_name_H-M   'P 1'
#
loop_
_entity.id
_entity.type
_entity.pdbx_description
1 polymer ?
#
loop_
_entity_poly.entity_id
_entity_poly.type
_entity_poly.pdbx_seq_one_letter_code
_entity_poly.pdbx_strand_id
1 'polypeptide(L)'
;MSRNIRLLLIILAIILLIVMLIPSYSDSANTYYQYIKSGINAFPASYQGRLKELANKYPNWKFQAYYTGISWDELIEKERDEKVYRNRVTINAPESWKHCKFVDDGWTCASDAAVKYYMDPRNFLNETQIFQFVETSYNEKVQTLSAIQESVKGTFLDRTITCRDFNNNMVTMSYSEMIIEAAKRNNISAFYIKSKIIQEVGVHGSGSVTGTYPGYEGYYNFYNYGAYDDGDDIANGLSYAKNKRWDSQYKAIVGGAELIGTYYINSRTKYSIFQ
;
A
#
# COMPACT_ATOMS: atom_id res chain seq x y z
N MET A 1 44.38 43.34 16.98
CA MET A 1 43.15 42.49 16.97
C MET A 1 42.45 42.63 18.31
N SER A 2 41.18 43.04 18.34
CA SER A 2 40.47 43.29 19.60
C SER A 2 40.33 41.99 20.41
N ARG A 3 40.29 42.10 21.74
CA ARG A 3 40.16 40.95 22.66
C ARG A 3 38.96 40.06 22.28
N ASN A 4 37.89 40.67 21.79
CA ASN A 4 36.67 39.99 21.38
C ASN A 4 36.87 39.17 20.08
N ILE A 5 37.67 39.66 19.13
CA ILE A 5 37.98 38.92 17.89
C ILE A 5 38.89 37.71 18.19
N ARG A 6 39.86 37.84 19.11
CA ARG A 6 40.68 36.70 19.57
C ARG A 6 39.84 35.62 20.26
N LEU A 7 38.89 36.02 21.10
CA LEU A 7 38.00 35.09 21.80
C LEU A 7 37.09 34.35 20.81
N LEU A 8 36.55 35.05 19.82
CA LEU A 8 35.70 34.46 18.78
C LEU A 8 36.44 33.42 17.94
N LEU A 9 37.70 33.69 17.56
CA LEU A 9 38.51 32.76 16.78
C LEU A 9 38.89 31.50 17.58
N ILE A 10 39.13 31.63 18.88
CA ILE A 10 39.40 30.48 19.76
C ILE A 10 38.14 29.60 19.90
N ILE A 11 36.97 30.21 20.06
CA ILE A 11 35.69 29.49 20.14
C ILE A 11 35.41 28.74 18.83
N LEU A 12 35.60 29.38 17.68
CA LEU A 12 35.44 28.75 16.37
C LEU A 12 36.42 27.59 16.15
N ALA A 13 37.68 27.73 16.58
CA ALA A 13 38.66 26.65 16.50
C ALA A 13 38.30 25.46 17.40
N ILE A 14 37.77 25.71 18.60
CA ILE A 14 37.30 24.66 19.51
C ILE A 14 36.07 23.94 18.94
N ILE A 15 35.11 24.68 18.36
CA ILE A 15 33.94 24.08 17.70
C ILE A 15 34.38 23.20 16.53
N LEU A 16 35.33 23.65 15.72
CA LEU A 16 35.85 22.87 14.59
C LEU A 16 36.54 21.57 15.06
N LEU A 17 37.32 21.64 16.14
CA LEU A 17 37.97 20.49 16.77
C LEU A 17 36.96 19.51 17.37
N ILE A 18 35.90 20.00 18.00
CA ILE A 18 34.82 19.17 18.54
C ILE A 18 34.08 18.45 17.40
N VAL A 19 33.81 19.13 16.28
CA VAL A 19 33.16 18.51 15.10
C VAL A 19 34.02 17.41 14.48
N MET A 20 35.36 17.56 14.48
CA MET A 20 36.28 16.51 14.00
C MET A 20 36.42 15.31 14.95
N LEU A 21 36.06 15.48 16.23
CA LEU A 21 36.06 14.41 17.24
C LEU A 21 34.73 13.64 17.30
N ILE A 22 33.72 14.05 16.55
CA ILE A 22 32.46 13.29 16.42
C ILE A 22 32.75 12.10 15.50
N PRO A 23 32.70 10.85 15.99
CA PRO A 23 32.86 9.69 15.13
C PRO A 23 31.80 9.70 14.04
N SER A 24 32.24 9.64 12.78
CA SER A 24 31.36 9.50 11.63
C SER A 24 30.73 8.11 11.68
N TYR A 25 29.50 8.00 12.19
CA TYR A 25 28.71 6.79 12.01
C TYR A 25 28.27 6.71 10.56
N SER A 26 29.04 6.01 9.73
CA SER A 26 28.50 5.45 8.49
C SER A 26 27.86 4.12 8.85
N ASP A 27 26.54 4.09 9.02
CA ASP A 27 25.82 2.83 8.81
C ASP A 27 26.07 2.45 7.36
N SER A 28 26.82 1.38 7.12
CA SER A 28 26.87 0.77 5.80
C SER A 28 25.46 0.32 5.48
N ALA A 29 24.75 1.05 4.62
CA ALA A 29 23.48 0.58 4.11
C ALA A 29 23.75 -0.74 3.37
N ASN A 30 23.33 -1.86 3.95
CA ASN A 30 23.38 -3.15 3.29
C ASN A 30 22.66 -2.98 1.94
N THR A 31 23.41 -3.11 0.85
CA THR A 31 22.85 -2.99 -0.49
C THR A 31 22.37 -4.37 -0.90
N TYR A 32 21.08 -4.63 -0.75
CA TYR A 32 20.47 -5.88 -1.20
C TYR A 32 20.18 -5.81 -2.71
N TYR A 33 20.60 -6.84 -3.45
CA TYR A 33 20.33 -6.95 -4.87
C TYR A 33 18.99 -7.66 -5.09
N GLN A 34 17.98 -6.89 -5.49
CA GLN A 34 16.64 -7.38 -5.72
C GLN A 34 16.38 -7.66 -7.20
N TYR A 35 15.75 -8.78 -7.52
CA TYR A 35 15.41 -9.13 -8.90
C TYR A 35 14.20 -10.05 -8.99
N ILE A 36 13.57 -10.06 -10.16
CA ILE A 36 12.37 -10.85 -10.45
C ILE A 36 12.70 -11.94 -11.48
N LYS A 37 12.24 -13.16 -11.24
CA LYS A 37 12.26 -14.25 -12.22
C LYS A 37 10.86 -14.77 -12.46
N SER A 38 10.52 -15.00 -13.73
CA SER A 38 9.19 -15.47 -14.11
C SER A 38 9.09 -16.99 -14.09
N GLY A 39 7.92 -17.50 -13.72
CA GLY A 39 7.57 -18.91 -13.76
C GLY A 39 7.80 -19.65 -12.43
N ILE A 40 7.01 -20.70 -12.20
CA ILE A 40 7.03 -21.48 -10.95
C ILE A 40 8.40 -22.12 -10.69
N ASN A 41 9.12 -22.53 -11.74
CA ASN A 41 10.45 -23.12 -11.60
C ASN A 41 11.50 -22.15 -11.05
N ALA A 42 11.20 -20.84 -11.06
CA ALA A 42 12.05 -19.83 -10.43
C ALA A 42 11.85 -19.75 -8.91
N PHE A 43 10.88 -20.44 -8.32
CA PHE A 43 10.73 -20.47 -6.86
C PHE A 43 11.54 -21.64 -6.24
N PRO A 44 11.93 -21.55 -4.95
CA PRO A 44 12.47 -22.69 -4.23
C PRO A 44 11.52 -23.90 -4.29
N ALA A 45 12.06 -25.12 -4.28
CA ALA A 45 11.30 -26.36 -4.44
C ALA A 45 10.09 -26.47 -3.47
N SER A 46 10.23 -25.94 -2.26
CA SER A 46 9.20 -25.92 -1.21
C SER A 46 7.93 -25.13 -1.57
N TYR A 47 7.99 -24.22 -2.55
CA TYR A 47 6.85 -23.44 -3.02
C TYR A 47 6.12 -24.13 -4.17
N GLN A 48 6.88 -24.83 -5.03
CA GLN A 48 6.45 -25.18 -6.37
C GLN A 48 5.22 -26.08 -6.41
N GLY A 49 5.06 -26.99 -5.44
CA GLY A 49 3.89 -27.88 -5.37
C GLY A 49 2.57 -27.09 -5.28
N ARG A 50 2.46 -26.22 -4.26
CA ARG A 50 1.26 -25.38 -4.04
C ARG A 50 1.02 -24.41 -5.20
N LEU A 51 2.08 -23.83 -5.77
CA LEU A 51 1.95 -22.95 -6.93
C LEU A 51 1.44 -23.69 -8.18
N LYS A 52 1.86 -24.95 -8.40
CA LYS A 52 1.35 -25.77 -9.51
C LYS A 52 -0.12 -26.12 -9.33
N GLU A 53 -0.55 -26.44 -8.11
CA GLU A 53 -1.97 -26.67 -7.80
C GLU A 53 -2.81 -25.43 -8.12
N LEU A 54 -2.36 -24.24 -7.69
CA LEU A 54 -3.02 -22.98 -8.02
C LEU A 54 -3.02 -22.70 -9.53
N ALA A 55 -1.91 -22.92 -10.22
CA ALA A 55 -1.81 -22.71 -11.66
C ALA A 55 -2.75 -23.63 -12.46
N ASN A 56 -2.92 -24.88 -12.01
CA ASN A 56 -3.85 -25.82 -12.63
C ASN A 56 -5.30 -25.37 -12.45
N LYS A 57 -5.65 -24.83 -11.28
CA LYS A 57 -6.99 -24.31 -10.99
C LYS A 57 -7.26 -22.96 -11.67
N TYR A 58 -6.25 -22.12 -11.77
CA TYR A 58 -6.31 -20.75 -12.30
C TYR A 58 -5.26 -20.56 -13.41
N PRO A 59 -5.51 -21.05 -14.63
CA PRO A 59 -4.51 -21.07 -15.71
C PRO A 59 -4.06 -19.67 -16.18
N ASN A 60 -4.87 -18.65 -15.88
CA ASN A 60 -4.56 -17.25 -16.18
C ASN A 60 -3.60 -16.61 -15.18
N TRP A 61 -3.40 -17.20 -13.99
CA TRP A 61 -2.48 -16.66 -13.00
C TRP A 61 -1.03 -16.85 -13.45
N LYS A 62 -0.23 -15.79 -13.28
CA LYS A 62 1.19 -15.78 -13.61
C LYS A 62 1.98 -15.56 -12.33
N PHE A 63 2.96 -16.42 -12.10
CA PHE A 63 3.78 -16.41 -10.90
C PHE A 63 5.17 -15.89 -11.21
N GLN A 64 5.67 -14.99 -10.36
CA GLN A 64 7.01 -14.42 -10.46
C GLN A 64 7.67 -14.46 -9.08
N ALA A 65 8.88 -15.02 -9.02
CA ALA A 65 9.68 -15.07 -7.80
C ALA A 65 10.40 -13.73 -7.61
N TYR A 66 10.12 -13.06 -6.50
CA TYR A 66 10.81 -11.85 -6.07
C TYR A 66 11.96 -12.24 -5.12
N TYR A 67 13.20 -12.05 -5.57
CA TYR A 67 14.37 -12.30 -4.75
C TYR A 67 14.78 -11.01 -4.05
N THR A 68 14.68 -10.99 -2.72
CA THR A 68 14.97 -9.80 -1.90
C THR A 68 16.46 -9.59 -1.65
N GLY A 69 17.26 -10.67 -1.70
CA GLY A 69 18.66 -10.68 -1.28
C GLY A 69 18.86 -10.67 0.24
N ILE A 70 17.79 -10.67 1.03
CA ILE A 70 17.82 -10.70 2.50
C ILE A 70 17.80 -12.16 2.95
N SER A 71 18.70 -12.54 3.85
CA SER A 71 18.68 -13.89 4.42
C SER A 71 17.49 -14.06 5.38
N TRP A 72 16.97 -15.29 5.50
CA TRP A 72 15.84 -15.55 6.40
C TRP A 72 16.16 -15.17 7.86
N ASP A 73 17.35 -15.50 8.34
CA ASP A 73 17.74 -15.20 9.71
C ASP A 73 17.84 -13.69 9.96
N GLU A 74 18.43 -12.95 9.02
CA GLU A 74 18.49 -11.48 9.08
C GLU A 74 17.08 -10.85 9.04
N LEU A 75 16.20 -11.35 8.17
CA LEU A 75 14.80 -10.88 8.10
C LEU A 75 14.11 -11.05 9.46
N ILE A 76 14.18 -12.26 10.03
CA ILE A 76 13.54 -12.54 11.31
C ILE A 76 14.16 -11.70 12.43
N GLU A 77 15.48 -11.55 12.48
CA GLU A 77 16.16 -10.69 13.47
C GLU A 77 15.65 -9.24 13.41
N LYS A 78 15.52 -8.67 12.21
CA LYS A 78 15.03 -7.29 12.02
C LYS A 78 13.54 -7.16 12.32
N GLU A 79 12.75 -8.17 12.00
CA GLU A 79 11.33 -8.21 12.35
C GLU A 79 11.09 -8.42 13.85
N ARG A 80 12.08 -8.96 14.55
CA ARG A 80 12.07 -9.21 15.99
C ARG A 80 12.64 -8.10 16.85
N ASP A 81 12.91 -6.91 16.30
CA ASP A 81 13.52 -5.80 17.05
C ASP A 81 12.72 -5.42 18.32
N GLU A 82 13.22 -5.90 19.46
CA GLU A 82 12.60 -5.75 20.78
C GLU A 82 12.70 -4.33 21.32
N LYS A 83 13.61 -3.50 20.79
CA LYS A 83 13.72 -2.10 21.23
C LYS A 83 12.49 -1.29 20.83
N VAL A 84 11.84 -1.69 19.73
CA VAL A 84 10.67 -1.00 19.16
C VAL A 84 9.40 -1.86 19.19
N TYR A 85 9.48 -3.10 19.70
CA TYR A 85 8.36 -4.05 19.77
C TYR A 85 7.61 -4.15 18.43
N ARG A 86 8.37 -4.33 17.34
CA ARG A 86 7.90 -4.17 15.95
C ARG A 86 6.67 -5.03 15.63
N ASN A 87 6.74 -6.32 15.98
CA ASN A 87 5.65 -7.27 15.76
C ASN A 87 4.96 -7.63 17.07
N ARG A 88 3.63 -7.57 17.06
CA ARG A 88 2.78 -7.76 18.24
C ARG A 88 1.70 -8.81 17.98
N VAL A 89 1.29 -9.48 19.04
CA VAL A 89 0.11 -10.36 19.09
C VAL A 89 -0.84 -9.87 20.17
N THR A 90 -2.11 -10.24 20.09
CA THR A 90 -3.08 -9.90 21.15
C THR A 90 -2.68 -10.56 22.48
N ILE A 91 -2.99 -9.94 23.61
CA ILE A 91 -2.72 -10.49 24.95
C ILE A 91 -3.41 -11.85 25.17
N ASN A 92 -4.49 -12.14 24.44
CA ASN A 92 -5.23 -13.39 24.47
C ASN A 92 -4.67 -14.48 23.54
N ALA A 93 -3.57 -14.22 22.81
CA ALA A 93 -2.93 -15.22 21.98
C ALA A 93 -2.40 -16.40 22.83
N PRO A 94 -2.12 -17.57 22.23
CA PRO A 94 -1.45 -18.66 22.92
C PRO A 94 -0.08 -18.21 23.48
N GLU A 95 0.34 -18.77 24.62
CA GLU A 95 1.65 -18.44 25.22
C GLU A 95 2.82 -18.71 24.26
N SER A 96 2.71 -19.75 23.43
CA SER A 96 3.70 -20.07 22.39
C SER A 96 3.88 -18.96 21.34
N TRP A 97 2.95 -18.02 21.25
CA TRP A 97 2.99 -16.88 20.33
C TRP A 97 3.49 -15.59 20.98
N LYS A 98 3.71 -15.59 22.29
CA LYS A 98 4.19 -14.43 23.06
C LYS A 98 5.68 -14.57 23.36
N HIS A 99 6.37 -13.45 23.51
CA HIS A 99 7.81 -13.46 23.83
C HIS A 99 8.20 -12.67 25.07
N CYS A 100 7.50 -11.57 25.36
CA CYS A 100 7.95 -10.57 26.32
C CYS A 100 6.81 -10.21 27.29
N LYS A 101 7.16 -9.45 28.34
CA LYS A 101 6.19 -8.92 29.32
C LYS A 101 5.63 -7.54 28.97
N PHE A 102 6.10 -6.91 27.89
CA PHE A 102 5.55 -5.64 27.41
C PHE A 102 4.09 -5.85 27.01
N VAL A 103 3.22 -4.96 27.51
CA VAL A 103 1.80 -4.93 27.19
C VAL A 103 1.42 -3.48 26.92
N ASP A 104 0.72 -3.25 25.80
CA ASP A 104 0.28 -1.93 25.36
C ASP A 104 -1.06 -2.09 24.63
N ASP A 105 -2.12 -1.49 25.20
CA ASP A 105 -3.48 -1.50 24.66
C ASP A 105 -3.98 -2.89 24.19
N GLY A 106 -3.78 -3.92 25.01
CA GLY A 106 -4.20 -5.29 24.70
C GLY A 106 -3.28 -6.07 23.76
N TRP A 107 -2.11 -5.52 23.43
CA TRP A 107 -1.08 -6.16 22.61
C TRP A 107 0.18 -6.50 23.41
N THR A 108 0.89 -7.54 23.01
CA THR A 108 2.19 -7.95 23.57
C THR A 108 3.13 -8.42 22.47
N CYS A 109 4.44 -8.59 22.74
CA CYS A 109 5.40 -8.96 21.70
C CYS A 109 5.11 -10.33 21.10
N ALA A 110 5.15 -10.41 19.77
CA ALA A 110 5.10 -11.66 19.04
C ALA A 110 6.37 -12.50 19.26
N SER A 111 6.23 -13.81 19.44
CA SER A 111 7.32 -14.80 19.43
C SER A 111 7.98 -14.97 18.06
N ASP A 112 9.20 -15.50 18.03
CA ASP A 112 9.85 -15.97 16.80
C ASP A 112 8.97 -16.93 16.01
N ALA A 113 8.26 -17.84 16.70
CA ALA A 113 7.38 -18.79 16.05
C ALA A 113 6.23 -18.08 15.31
N ALA A 114 5.64 -17.06 15.95
CA ALA A 114 4.59 -16.25 15.34
C ALA A 114 5.14 -15.45 14.15
N VAL A 115 6.26 -14.75 14.32
CA VAL A 115 6.88 -13.96 13.23
C VAL A 115 7.26 -14.86 12.06
N LYS A 116 7.95 -15.98 12.30
CA LYS A 116 8.33 -16.94 11.25
C LYS A 116 7.10 -17.50 10.51
N TYR A 117 6.00 -17.75 11.21
CA TYR A 117 4.78 -18.26 10.59
C TYR A 117 4.16 -17.24 9.62
N TYR A 118 4.01 -15.99 10.03
CA TYR A 118 3.39 -14.95 9.19
C TYR A 118 4.33 -14.39 8.10
N MET A 119 5.63 -14.43 8.33
CA MET A 119 6.63 -14.02 7.33
C MET A 119 6.92 -15.11 6.29
N ASP A 120 6.47 -16.36 6.49
CA ASP A 120 6.72 -17.43 5.53
C ASP A 120 5.60 -17.51 4.47
N PRO A 121 5.86 -17.11 3.22
CA PRO A 121 4.83 -17.04 2.19
C PRO A 121 4.20 -18.41 1.90
N ARG A 122 4.92 -19.51 2.16
CA ARG A 122 4.46 -20.87 1.90
C ARG A 122 3.18 -21.20 2.67
N ASN A 123 2.97 -20.59 3.84
CA ASN A 123 1.78 -20.79 4.66
C ASN A 123 0.51 -20.22 4.01
N PHE A 124 0.64 -19.34 3.02
CA PHE A 124 -0.46 -18.56 2.45
C PHE A 124 -0.64 -18.79 0.95
N LEU A 125 0.03 -19.80 0.38
CA LEU A 125 -0.13 -20.19 -1.03
C LEU A 125 -1.40 -21.02 -1.23
N ASN A 126 -2.56 -20.38 -1.09
CA ASN A 126 -3.89 -20.94 -1.35
C ASN A 126 -4.78 -19.94 -2.09
N GLU A 127 -5.97 -20.37 -2.51
CA GLU A 127 -6.83 -19.59 -3.41
C GLU A 127 -7.32 -18.24 -2.86
N THR A 128 -7.27 -18.02 -1.54
CA THR A 128 -7.71 -16.79 -0.90
C THR A 128 -6.56 -15.92 -0.43
N GLN A 129 -5.53 -16.51 0.18
CA GLN A 129 -4.46 -15.75 0.82
C GLN A 129 -3.32 -15.37 -0.14
N ILE A 130 -3.23 -16.02 -1.31
CA ILE A 130 -2.23 -15.70 -2.34
C ILE A 130 -2.27 -14.24 -2.81
N PHE A 131 -3.42 -13.57 -2.68
CA PHE A 131 -3.60 -12.19 -3.12
C PHE A 131 -2.80 -11.17 -2.28
N GLN A 132 -2.25 -11.56 -1.14
CA GLN A 132 -1.32 -10.71 -0.38
C GLN A 132 0.00 -10.45 -1.13
N PHE A 133 0.32 -11.30 -2.13
CA PHE A 133 1.50 -11.22 -2.98
C PHE A 133 1.21 -10.64 -4.37
N VAL A 134 0.02 -10.04 -4.58
CA VAL A 134 -0.33 -9.46 -5.89
C VAL A 134 0.58 -8.26 -6.21
N GLU A 135 0.91 -8.11 -7.50
CA GLU A 135 1.63 -6.93 -7.97
C GLU A 135 0.83 -5.66 -7.65
N THR A 136 1.45 -4.75 -6.89
CA THR A 136 0.84 -3.48 -6.47
C THR A 136 1.08 -2.34 -7.44
N SER A 137 1.96 -2.51 -8.43
CA SER A 137 2.20 -1.56 -9.53
C SER A 137 1.23 -1.77 -10.70
N TYR A 138 1.10 -0.75 -11.54
CA TYR A 138 0.37 -0.89 -12.79
C TYR A 138 1.21 -1.67 -13.82
N ASN A 139 0.59 -2.68 -14.42
CA ASN A 139 1.21 -3.50 -15.46
C ASN A 139 0.23 -3.68 -16.62
N GLU A 140 0.44 -2.90 -17.68
CA GLU A 140 -0.47 -2.84 -18.84
C GLU A 140 -0.65 -4.19 -19.56
N LYS A 141 0.31 -5.11 -19.43
CA LYS A 141 0.25 -6.42 -20.09
C LYS A 141 -0.76 -7.37 -19.45
N VAL A 142 -1.05 -7.18 -18.17
CA VAL A 142 -1.96 -8.05 -17.41
C VAL A 142 -3.21 -7.31 -16.94
N GLN A 143 -3.11 -6.00 -16.69
CA GLN A 143 -4.20 -5.12 -16.25
C GLN A 143 -4.81 -4.40 -17.45
N THR A 144 -5.26 -5.19 -18.44
CA THR A 144 -5.89 -4.70 -19.67
C THR A 144 -7.30 -4.19 -19.39
N LEU A 145 -7.86 -3.39 -20.32
CA LEU A 145 -9.23 -2.90 -20.19
C LEU A 145 -10.24 -4.05 -20.01
N SER A 146 -10.14 -5.10 -20.83
CA SER A 146 -11.01 -6.27 -20.72
C SER A 146 -10.88 -6.97 -19.37
N ALA A 147 -9.67 -7.10 -18.81
CA ALA A 147 -9.47 -7.71 -17.51
C ALA A 147 -10.10 -6.89 -16.37
N ILE A 148 -9.98 -5.56 -16.41
CA ILE A 148 -10.60 -4.68 -15.41
C ILE A 148 -12.13 -4.68 -15.57
N GLN A 149 -12.64 -4.61 -16.80
CA GLN A 149 -14.08 -4.69 -17.09
C GLN A 149 -14.69 -6.00 -16.59
N GLU A 150 -14.02 -7.14 -16.82
CA GLU A 150 -14.46 -8.42 -16.27
C GLU A 150 -14.50 -8.39 -14.74
N SER A 151 -13.49 -7.78 -14.12
CA SER A 151 -13.37 -7.74 -12.66
C SER A 151 -14.40 -6.87 -11.95
N VAL A 152 -15.06 -5.93 -12.66
CA VAL A 152 -16.10 -5.06 -12.11
C VAL A 152 -17.51 -5.55 -12.39
N LYS A 153 -17.69 -6.60 -13.20
CA LYS A 153 -19.02 -7.14 -13.52
C LYS A 153 -19.87 -7.39 -12.29
N GLY A 154 -21.14 -6.99 -12.37
CA GLY A 154 -22.08 -7.11 -11.26
C GLY A 154 -21.89 -6.09 -10.12
N THR A 155 -20.96 -5.15 -10.26
CA THR A 155 -20.80 -4.01 -9.33
C THR A 155 -21.28 -2.72 -9.97
N PHE A 156 -21.43 -1.65 -9.18
CA PHE A 156 -21.75 -0.32 -9.70
C PHE A 156 -20.68 0.27 -10.63
N LEU A 157 -19.48 -0.33 -10.69
CA LEU A 157 -18.39 0.09 -11.59
C LEU A 157 -18.54 -0.53 -13.00
N ASP A 158 -19.50 -1.43 -13.22
CA ASP A 158 -19.79 -2.03 -14.54
C ASP A 158 -20.71 -1.13 -15.38
N ARG A 159 -20.25 0.10 -15.66
CA ARG A 159 -21.00 1.03 -16.51
C ARG A 159 -20.10 2.04 -17.21
N THR A 160 -20.65 2.58 -18.30
CA THR A 160 -20.14 3.73 -19.03
C THR A 160 -20.97 4.96 -18.70
N ILE A 161 -20.30 6.06 -18.37
CA ILE A 161 -20.94 7.31 -17.98
C ILE A 161 -20.33 8.48 -18.76
N THR A 162 -21.06 9.58 -18.83
CA THR A 162 -20.54 10.85 -19.32
C THR A 162 -20.34 11.81 -18.16
N CYS A 163 -19.12 12.31 -17.98
CA CYS A 163 -18.78 13.26 -16.91
C CYS A 163 -17.66 14.21 -17.34
N ARG A 164 -17.31 15.19 -16.49
CA ARG A 164 -16.23 16.14 -16.77
C ARG A 164 -14.84 15.57 -16.42
N ASP A 165 -13.86 15.73 -17.30
CA ASP A 165 -12.45 15.46 -16.99
C ASP A 165 -11.81 16.60 -16.17
N PHE A 166 -10.50 16.54 -15.89
CA PHE A 166 -9.78 17.63 -15.20
C PHE A 166 -9.80 18.98 -15.94
N ASN A 167 -9.94 18.97 -17.27
CA ASN A 167 -10.00 20.15 -18.11
C ASN A 167 -11.45 20.65 -18.31
N ASN A 168 -12.42 20.07 -17.59
CA ASN A 168 -13.86 20.32 -17.69
C ASN A 168 -14.50 19.91 -19.02
N ASN A 169 -13.82 19.12 -19.86
CA ASN A 169 -14.41 18.54 -21.06
C ASN A 169 -15.37 17.42 -20.70
N MET A 170 -16.48 17.29 -21.43
CA MET A 170 -17.36 16.13 -21.31
C MET A 170 -16.72 14.92 -21.98
N VAL A 171 -16.46 13.87 -21.22
CA VAL A 171 -15.91 12.60 -21.68
C VAL A 171 -16.91 11.48 -21.40
N THR A 172 -17.03 10.53 -22.34
CA THR A 172 -17.82 9.30 -22.13
C THR A 172 -16.85 8.16 -21.95
N MET A 173 -16.80 7.60 -20.74
CA MET A 173 -15.84 6.57 -20.34
C MET A 173 -16.50 5.58 -19.40
N SER A 174 -16.08 4.32 -19.47
CA SER A 174 -16.33 3.33 -18.44
C SER A 174 -15.55 3.65 -17.18
N TYR A 175 -16.08 3.26 -16.02
CA TYR A 175 -15.30 3.34 -14.78
C TYR A 175 -14.00 2.53 -14.86
N SER A 176 -14.00 1.44 -15.62
CA SER A 176 -12.79 0.65 -15.88
C SER A 176 -11.70 1.46 -16.59
N GLU A 177 -12.06 2.29 -17.56
CA GLU A 177 -11.10 3.21 -18.21
C GLU A 177 -10.59 4.27 -17.23
N MET A 178 -11.47 4.86 -16.41
CA MET A 178 -11.07 5.84 -15.40
C MET A 178 -10.11 5.22 -14.36
N ILE A 179 -10.37 3.99 -13.92
CA ILE A 179 -9.52 3.25 -13.00
C ILE A 179 -8.15 2.94 -13.63
N ILE A 180 -8.11 2.53 -14.90
CA ILE A 180 -6.85 2.29 -15.62
C ILE A 180 -6.06 3.59 -15.78
N GLU A 181 -6.73 4.71 -16.07
CA GLU A 181 -6.06 6.01 -16.13
C GLU A 181 -5.47 6.41 -14.78
N ALA A 182 -6.24 6.25 -13.70
CA ALA A 182 -5.79 6.48 -12.33
C ALA A 182 -4.57 5.59 -11.98
N ALA A 183 -4.62 4.32 -12.37
CA ALA A 183 -3.54 3.36 -12.20
C ALA A 183 -2.25 3.77 -12.94
N LYS A 184 -2.37 4.16 -14.21
CA LYS A 184 -1.26 4.62 -15.04
C LYS A 184 -0.59 5.85 -14.47
N ARG A 185 -1.37 6.86 -14.10
CA ARG A 185 -0.86 8.13 -13.55
C ARG A 185 -0.06 7.95 -12.27
N ASN A 186 -0.46 6.99 -11.44
CA ASN A 186 0.09 6.82 -10.10
C ASN A 186 1.00 5.58 -9.95
N ASN A 187 1.17 4.80 -11.01
CA ASN A 187 1.85 3.50 -11.00
C ASN A 187 1.35 2.56 -9.88
N ILE A 188 0.02 2.50 -9.71
CA ILE A 188 -0.65 1.60 -8.76
C ILE A 188 -1.51 0.62 -9.54
N SER A 189 -1.62 -0.61 -9.05
CA SER A 189 -2.48 -1.64 -9.63
C SER A 189 -3.92 -1.16 -9.77
N ALA A 190 -4.48 -1.26 -10.99
CA ALA A 190 -5.88 -1.01 -11.29
C ALA A 190 -6.80 -1.95 -10.50
N PHE A 191 -6.39 -3.21 -10.27
CA PHE A 191 -7.12 -4.13 -9.41
C PHE A 191 -7.13 -3.65 -7.96
N TYR A 192 -6.03 -3.08 -7.46
CA TYR A 192 -5.99 -2.50 -6.12
C TYR A 192 -6.94 -1.30 -6.02
N ILE A 193 -6.88 -0.35 -6.97
CA ILE A 193 -7.78 0.82 -6.99
C ILE A 193 -9.24 0.37 -6.99
N LYS A 194 -9.60 -0.56 -7.87
CA LYS A 194 -10.94 -1.13 -7.95
C LYS A 194 -11.37 -1.77 -6.62
N SER A 195 -10.53 -2.63 -6.04
CA SER A 195 -10.84 -3.30 -4.78
C SER A 195 -10.99 -2.31 -3.63
N LYS A 196 -10.16 -1.27 -3.59
CA LYS A 196 -10.26 -0.19 -2.59
C LYS A 196 -11.59 0.53 -2.72
N ILE A 197 -12.00 0.95 -3.92
CA ILE A 197 -13.31 1.58 -4.14
C ILE A 197 -14.44 0.68 -3.63
N ILE A 198 -14.47 -0.59 -4.00
CA ILE A 198 -15.51 -1.53 -3.56
C ILE A 198 -15.49 -1.73 -2.04
N GLN A 199 -14.31 -1.80 -1.43
CA GLN A 199 -14.17 -1.92 0.02
C GLN A 199 -14.72 -0.68 0.75
N GLU A 200 -14.48 0.51 0.20
CA GLU A 200 -14.85 1.79 0.82
C GLU A 200 -16.32 2.16 0.64
N VAL A 201 -16.93 1.87 -0.52
CA VAL A 201 -18.31 2.30 -0.82
C VAL A 201 -19.27 1.15 -1.11
N GLY A 202 -18.81 -0.10 -1.00
CA GLY A 202 -19.61 -1.30 -1.23
C GLY A 202 -19.81 -1.65 -2.71
N VAL A 203 -20.25 -2.89 -2.96
CA VAL A 203 -20.45 -3.44 -4.32
C VAL A 203 -21.52 -2.72 -5.14
N HIS A 204 -22.49 -2.09 -4.46
CA HIS A 204 -23.57 -1.31 -5.07
C HIS A 204 -23.33 0.21 -5.02
N GLY A 205 -22.19 0.64 -4.46
CA GLY A 205 -21.92 2.03 -4.14
C GLY A 205 -22.72 2.52 -2.92
N SER A 206 -22.43 3.74 -2.50
CA SER A 206 -23.11 4.45 -1.41
C SER A 206 -23.61 5.81 -1.89
N GLY A 207 -24.25 6.58 -1.00
CA GLY A 207 -24.68 7.95 -1.30
C GLY A 207 -23.53 8.85 -1.80
N SER A 208 -22.29 8.57 -1.37
CA SER A 208 -21.10 9.37 -1.72
C SER A 208 -20.67 9.28 -3.18
N VAL A 209 -21.22 8.34 -3.97
CA VAL A 209 -20.86 8.16 -5.39
C VAL A 209 -22.02 8.45 -6.35
N THR A 210 -23.16 8.89 -5.82
CA THR A 210 -24.38 9.15 -6.62
C THR A 210 -24.38 10.52 -7.29
N GLY A 211 -23.76 11.52 -6.65
CA GLY A 211 -23.86 12.92 -7.04
C GLY A 211 -25.20 13.56 -6.74
N THR A 212 -26.09 12.87 -6.00
CA THR A 212 -27.45 13.35 -5.68
C THR A 212 -27.68 13.51 -4.17
N TYR A 213 -26.60 13.48 -3.38
CA TYR A 213 -26.70 13.62 -1.93
C TYR A 213 -27.11 15.05 -1.56
N PRO A 214 -28.16 15.25 -0.74
CA PRO A 214 -28.64 16.58 -0.39
C PRO A 214 -27.54 17.51 0.18
N GLY A 215 -27.39 18.69 -0.42
CA GLY A 215 -26.40 19.70 -0.01
C GLY A 215 -24.98 19.49 -0.59
N TYR A 216 -24.75 18.36 -1.26
CA TYR A 216 -23.49 18.00 -1.91
C TYR A 216 -23.72 17.46 -3.34
N GLU A 217 -24.78 17.92 -3.99
CA GLU A 217 -25.10 17.54 -5.35
C GLU A 217 -23.93 17.86 -6.31
N GLY A 218 -23.62 16.92 -7.19
CA GLY A 218 -22.51 17.01 -8.12
C GLY A 218 -21.12 16.70 -7.54
N TYR A 219 -21.00 16.38 -6.25
CA TYR A 219 -19.73 15.94 -5.65
C TYR A 219 -19.69 14.43 -5.43
N TYR A 220 -18.49 13.85 -5.53
CA TYR A 220 -18.30 12.42 -5.45
C TYR A 220 -17.07 12.05 -4.61
N ASN A 221 -17.19 10.98 -3.82
CA ASN A 221 -16.09 10.39 -3.05
C ASN A 221 -16.12 8.86 -3.15
N PHE A 222 -15.16 8.28 -3.88
CA PHE A 222 -15.06 6.84 -4.14
C PHE A 222 -14.13 6.09 -3.17
N TYR A 223 -13.43 6.82 -2.29
CA TYR A 223 -12.39 6.27 -1.42
C TYR A 223 -12.61 6.59 0.05
N ASN A 224 -13.81 7.11 0.38
CA ASN A 224 -14.24 7.46 1.72
C ASN A 224 -13.30 8.44 2.46
N TYR A 225 -12.53 9.25 1.73
CA TYR A 225 -11.61 10.21 2.34
C TYR A 225 -12.36 11.27 3.12
N GLY A 226 -11.98 11.46 4.39
CA GLY A 226 -12.58 12.48 5.26
C GLY A 226 -13.95 12.09 5.83
N ALA A 227 -14.41 10.86 5.63
CA ALA A 227 -15.53 10.31 6.39
C ALA A 227 -15.04 9.84 7.76
N TYR A 228 -15.66 10.33 8.81
CA TYR A 228 -15.40 9.95 10.19
C TYR A 228 -16.72 9.60 10.87
N ASP A 229 -16.65 8.72 11.88
CA ASP A 229 -17.83 8.07 12.49
C ASP A 229 -18.71 9.03 13.32
N ASP A 230 -18.27 10.28 13.55
CA ASP A 230 -19.05 11.31 14.22
C ASP A 230 -20.03 11.99 13.23
N GLY A 231 -21.31 11.64 13.34
CA GLY A 231 -22.40 12.27 12.60
C GLY A 231 -22.73 11.58 11.28
N ASP A 232 -22.86 12.35 10.20
CA ASP A 232 -23.18 11.86 8.85
C ASP A 232 -21.88 11.66 8.07
N ASP A 233 -21.40 10.42 8.06
CA ASP A 233 -20.16 9.97 7.42
C ASP A 233 -20.12 10.31 5.92
N ILE A 234 -21.25 10.16 5.21
CA ILE A 234 -21.37 10.49 3.79
C ILE A 234 -21.25 12.00 3.58
N ALA A 235 -21.95 12.82 4.37
CA ALA A 235 -21.86 14.28 4.27
C ALA A 235 -20.43 14.78 4.57
N ASN A 236 -19.76 14.19 5.57
CA ASN A 236 -18.38 14.51 5.92
C ASN A 236 -17.42 14.17 4.75
N GLY A 237 -17.54 12.96 4.18
CA GLY A 237 -16.76 12.55 3.02
C GLY A 237 -17.02 13.40 1.77
N LEU A 238 -18.26 13.85 1.56
CA LEU A 238 -18.61 14.74 0.44
C LEU A 238 -18.15 16.20 0.66
N SER A 239 -18.08 16.65 1.92
CA SER A 239 -17.44 17.92 2.27
C SER A 239 -15.95 17.92 1.92
N TYR A 240 -15.25 16.82 2.22
CA TYR A 240 -13.88 16.61 1.78
C TYR A 240 -13.76 16.66 0.24
N ALA A 241 -14.62 15.93 -0.47
CA ALA A 241 -14.66 15.90 -1.94
C ALA A 241 -14.88 17.30 -2.55
N LYS A 242 -15.78 18.09 -1.96
CA LYS A 242 -16.02 19.48 -2.34
C LYS A 242 -14.79 20.35 -2.21
N ASN A 243 -14.07 20.24 -1.09
CA ASN A 243 -12.81 20.95 -0.87
C ASN A 243 -11.72 20.54 -1.88
N LYS A 244 -11.72 19.28 -2.32
CA LYS A 244 -10.83 18.76 -3.38
C LYS A 244 -11.31 19.05 -4.80
N ARG A 245 -12.47 19.68 -4.98
CA ARG A 245 -13.12 19.93 -6.28
C ARG A 245 -13.35 18.64 -7.07
N TRP A 246 -13.78 17.58 -6.39
CA TRP A 246 -14.24 16.35 -7.00
C TRP A 246 -15.70 16.48 -7.44
N ASP A 247 -15.93 17.41 -8.37
CA ASP A 247 -17.23 17.76 -8.95
C ASP A 247 -17.60 16.92 -10.19
N SER A 248 -16.93 15.77 -10.36
CA SER A 248 -17.25 14.74 -11.34
C SER A 248 -16.71 13.38 -10.88
N GLN A 249 -17.31 12.30 -11.38
CA GLN A 249 -16.83 10.94 -11.08
C GLN A 249 -15.39 10.73 -11.53
N TYR A 250 -15.03 11.21 -12.72
CA TYR A 250 -13.67 11.14 -13.23
C TYR A 250 -12.68 11.82 -12.29
N LYS A 251 -12.95 13.06 -11.87
CA LYS A 251 -12.04 13.81 -10.98
C LYS A 251 -11.91 13.14 -9.62
N ALA A 252 -13.01 12.59 -9.10
CA ALA A 252 -13.03 11.87 -7.83
C ALA A 252 -12.22 10.55 -7.89
N ILE A 253 -12.39 9.75 -8.94
CA ILE A 253 -11.66 8.48 -9.10
C ILE A 253 -10.18 8.72 -9.36
N VAL A 254 -9.86 9.55 -10.35
CA VAL A 254 -8.48 9.77 -10.78
C VAL A 254 -7.72 10.60 -9.74
N GLY A 255 -8.33 11.67 -9.24
CA GLY A 255 -7.73 12.54 -8.22
C GLY A 255 -7.66 11.89 -6.83
N GLY A 256 -8.63 11.04 -6.47
CA GLY A 256 -8.55 10.27 -5.24
C GLY A 256 -7.43 9.22 -5.24
N ALA A 257 -7.15 8.59 -6.38
CA ALA A 257 -6.05 7.64 -6.51
C ALA A 257 -4.65 8.27 -6.34
N GLU A 258 -4.50 9.57 -6.61
CA GLU A 258 -3.23 10.29 -6.37
C GLU A 258 -2.86 10.32 -4.88
N LEU A 259 -3.87 10.35 -4.01
CA LEU A 259 -3.66 10.27 -2.57
C LEU A 259 -3.17 8.89 -2.15
N ILE A 260 -3.68 7.82 -2.78
CA ILE A 260 -3.16 6.46 -2.59
C ILE A 260 -1.68 6.40 -2.98
N GLY A 261 -1.34 6.89 -4.18
CA GLY A 261 0.03 6.86 -4.72
C GLY A 261 1.04 7.57 -3.82
N THR A 262 0.65 8.68 -3.22
CA THR A 262 1.50 9.47 -2.32
C THR A 262 1.98 8.66 -1.11
N TYR A 263 1.15 7.75 -0.56
CA TYR A 263 1.55 6.90 0.56
C TYR A 263 2.46 5.72 0.13
N TYR A 264 2.24 5.15 -1.06
CA TYR A 264 3.05 4.05 -1.60
C TYR A 264 4.37 4.50 -2.24
N ILE A 265 4.46 5.74 -2.75
CA ILE A 265 5.66 6.29 -3.39
C ILE A 265 6.62 6.92 -2.36
N ASN A 266 6.08 7.54 -1.30
CA ASN A 266 6.90 8.14 -0.24
C ASN A 266 7.43 7.11 0.77
N SER A 267 6.82 5.91 0.83
CA SER A 267 7.42 4.76 1.47
C SER A 267 8.30 4.05 0.44
N ARG A 268 9.60 3.90 0.72
CA ARG A 268 10.55 3.21 -0.17
C ARG A 268 10.29 1.68 -0.28
N THR A 269 9.07 1.22 -0.03
CA THR A 269 8.67 -0.19 -0.05
C THR A 269 8.06 -0.50 -1.40
N LYS A 270 8.96 -0.81 -2.34
CA LYS A 270 8.61 -1.36 -3.64
C LYS A 270 8.06 -2.79 -3.46
N TYR A 271 6.80 -2.99 -3.86
CA TYR A 271 6.10 -4.25 -4.19
C TYR A 271 5.57 -5.14 -3.04
N SER A 272 4.23 -5.34 -3.09
CA SER A 272 3.38 -6.24 -2.30
C SER A 272 3.21 -5.92 -0.80
N ILE A 273 2.05 -6.28 -0.24
CA ILE A 273 1.68 -6.01 1.17
C ILE A 273 2.46 -6.94 2.13
N PHE A 274 3.04 -8.03 1.61
CA PHE A 274 3.98 -8.91 2.31
C PHE A 274 5.00 -9.47 1.31
N GLN A 275 6.30 -9.24 1.52
CA GLN A 275 7.41 -9.91 0.84
C GLN A 275 7.87 -11.14 1.62
#